data_AF-A0A7S3MN71-F1
#
_entry.id   AF-A0A7S3MN71-F1
#
_cell.length_a   1.000
_cell.length_b   1.000
_cell.length_c   1.000
_cell.angle_alpha   90.00
_cell.angle_beta   90.00
_cell.angle_gamma   90.00
#
_symmetry.space_group_name_H-M   'P 1'
#
loop_
_entity.id
_entity.type
_entity.pdbx_description
1 polymer ?
#
loop_
_entity_poly.entity_id
_entity_poly.type
_entity_poly.pdbx_seq_one_letter_code
_entity_poly.pdbx_strand_id
1 'polypeptide(L)'
;MPWKELTAQQVLQAFDIDIENTRLGKIIKNPEDLALTIKFLRDNYSYITDCYLELQYNSVYPFVNKIELSNFAEKAKLIDANLNMANCDLLFVSAHDNKKGGIKQKTGLIRCEFLEYLVRLAAFKYVQTNTLKTYHESIKKVIEEYMKPNFRPMPWQ
;
A
#
# COMPACT_ATOMS: atom_id res chain seq x y z
N MET A 1 -24.14 -7.68 15.04
CA MET A 1 -23.12 -7.89 16.08
C MET A 1 -22.19 -6.69 16.03
N PRO A 2 -21.85 -6.03 17.15
CA PRO A 2 -20.86 -4.97 17.12
C PRO A 2 -19.52 -5.56 16.66
N TRP A 3 -18.93 -4.97 15.64
CA TRP A 3 -17.59 -5.34 15.16
C TRP A 3 -16.58 -5.17 16.29
N LYS A 4 -15.70 -6.16 16.47
CA LYS A 4 -14.65 -6.09 17.49
C LYS A 4 -13.50 -5.25 16.93
N GLU A 5 -13.29 -4.08 17.52
CA GLU A 5 -12.09 -3.29 17.26
C GLU A 5 -10.84 -4.11 17.59
N LEU A 6 -9.86 -4.10 16.69
CA LEU A 6 -8.59 -4.78 16.92
C LEU A 6 -7.83 -4.07 18.03
N THR A 7 -7.28 -4.85 18.95
CA THR A 7 -6.38 -4.28 19.96
C THR A 7 -5.08 -3.83 19.30
N ALA A 8 -4.38 -2.86 19.92
CA ALA A 8 -3.07 -2.40 19.43
C ALA A 8 -2.09 -3.57 19.21
N GLN A 9 -2.14 -4.60 20.07
CA GLN A 9 -1.30 -5.78 19.93
C GLN A 9 -1.62 -6.61 18.67
N GLN A 10 -2.91 -6.75 18.33
CA GLN A 10 -3.33 -7.46 17.12
C GLN A 10 -2.91 -6.71 15.85
N VAL A 11 -2.97 -5.38 15.88
CA VAL A 11 -2.50 -4.51 14.79
C VAL A 11 -0.99 -4.71 14.57
N LEU A 12 -0.20 -4.76 15.64
CA LEU A 12 1.24 -5.00 15.54
C LEU A 12 1.56 -6.40 15.00
N GLN A 13 0.88 -7.44 15.49
CA GLN A 13 1.07 -8.81 14.99
C GLN A 13 0.71 -8.92 13.50
N ALA A 14 -0.37 -8.27 13.07
CA ALA A 14 -0.76 -8.25 11.66
C ALA A 14 0.29 -7.52 10.80
N PHE A 15 0.85 -6.42 11.29
CA PHE A 15 1.93 -5.71 10.61
C PHE A 15 3.16 -6.59 10.41
N ASP A 16 3.60 -7.29 11.47
CA ASP A 16 4.80 -8.14 11.40
C ASP A 16 4.63 -9.25 10.35
N ILE A 17 3.46 -9.93 10.36
CA ILE A 17 3.11 -10.95 9.35
C ILE A 17 3.08 -10.36 7.94
N ASP A 18 2.49 -9.18 7.77
CA ASP A 18 2.38 -8.56 6.46
C ASP A 18 3.77 -8.19 5.92
N ILE A 19 4.62 -7.55 6.72
CA ILE A 19 5.98 -7.14 6.33
C ILE A 19 6.84 -8.33 5.96
N GLU A 20 6.80 -9.42 6.73
CA GLU A 20 7.49 -10.69 6.39
C GLU A 20 7.06 -11.24 5.03
N ASN A 21 5.82 -10.95 4.62
CA ASN A 21 5.26 -11.38 3.35
C ASN A 21 5.48 -10.40 2.19
N THR A 22 6.01 -9.21 2.45
CA THR A 22 6.40 -8.26 1.41
C THR A 22 7.75 -8.61 0.78
N ARG A 23 8.07 -7.97 -0.34
CA ARG A 23 9.38 -8.04 -0.99
C ARG A 23 10.17 -6.74 -0.82
N LEU A 24 9.86 -5.93 0.21
CA LEU A 24 10.50 -4.63 0.42
C LEU A 24 12.02 -4.74 0.57
N GLY A 25 12.53 -5.76 1.28
CA GLY A 25 13.98 -5.99 1.38
C GLY A 25 14.66 -6.37 0.05
N LYS A 26 13.90 -6.77 -0.98
CA LYS A 26 14.43 -6.97 -2.34
C LYS A 26 14.44 -5.69 -3.15
N ILE A 27 13.60 -4.71 -2.80
CA ILE A 27 13.44 -3.44 -3.52
C ILE A 27 14.37 -2.37 -2.93
N ILE A 28 14.37 -2.24 -1.60
CA ILE A 28 15.16 -1.24 -0.86
C ILE A 28 16.47 -1.89 -0.42
N LYS A 29 17.56 -1.54 -1.11
CA LYS A 29 18.90 -2.11 -0.86
C LYS A 29 19.63 -1.47 0.29
N ASN A 30 19.35 -0.19 0.55
CA ASN A 30 19.92 0.50 1.70
C ASN A 30 19.22 0.01 2.99
N PRO A 31 19.94 -0.63 3.93
CA PRO A 31 19.35 -1.16 5.15
C PRO A 31 18.78 -0.08 6.08
N GLU A 32 19.37 1.11 6.09
CA GLU A 32 18.89 2.23 6.91
C GLU A 32 17.56 2.77 6.35
N ASP A 33 17.48 2.96 5.04
CA ASP A 33 16.25 3.40 4.35
C ASP A 33 15.13 2.35 4.49
N LEU A 34 15.47 1.06 4.43
CA LEU A 34 14.52 -0.03 4.66
C LEU A 34 13.97 0.03 6.09
N ALA A 35 14.84 0.19 7.10
CA ALA A 35 14.41 0.27 8.49
C ALA A 35 13.50 1.49 8.75
N LEU A 36 13.85 2.65 8.19
CA LEU A 36 13.03 3.87 8.29
C LEU A 36 11.69 3.73 7.57
N THR A 37 11.68 3.09 6.39
CA THR A 37 10.46 2.81 5.62
C THR A 37 9.53 1.87 6.41
N ILE A 38 10.05 0.76 6.93
CA ILE A 38 9.26 -0.20 7.73
C ILE A 38 8.72 0.49 8.98
N LYS A 39 9.53 1.25 9.71
CA LYS A 39 9.08 2.00 10.88
C LYS A 39 7.93 2.94 10.53
N PHE A 40 8.06 3.71 9.45
CA PHE A 40 7.02 4.63 9.01
C PHE A 40 5.72 3.90 8.60
N LEU A 41 5.82 2.77 7.91
CA LEU A 41 4.66 1.95 7.57
C LEU A 41 3.97 1.42 8.84
N ARG A 42 4.74 1.01 9.86
CA ARG A 42 4.23 0.55 11.15
C ARG A 42 3.43 1.64 11.86
N ASP A 43 4.00 2.84 11.94
CA ASP A 43 3.38 3.99 12.62
C ASP A 43 2.07 4.44 11.93
N ASN A 44 1.90 4.10 10.65
CA ASN A 44 0.72 4.43 9.85
C ASN A 44 -0.16 3.20 9.52
N TYR A 45 0.13 2.03 10.11
CA TYR A 45 -0.43 0.77 9.64
C TYR A 45 -1.95 0.68 9.82
N SER A 46 -2.50 1.24 10.90
CA SER A 46 -3.95 1.32 11.10
C SER A 46 -4.63 2.07 9.95
N TYR A 47 -4.15 3.28 9.63
CA TYR A 47 -4.69 4.07 8.53
C TYR A 47 -4.58 3.35 7.18
N ILE A 48 -3.44 2.71 6.91
CA ILE A 48 -3.25 1.96 5.65
C ILE A 48 -4.21 0.76 5.59
N THR A 49 -4.43 0.09 6.72
CA THR A 49 -5.37 -1.03 6.82
C THR A 49 -6.81 -0.56 6.60
N ASP A 50 -7.20 0.59 7.16
CA ASP A 50 -8.52 1.16 6.94
C ASP A 50 -8.73 1.53 5.46
N CYS A 51 -7.70 2.09 4.81
CA CYS A 51 -7.73 2.33 3.37
C CYS A 51 -7.92 1.02 2.60
N TYR A 52 -7.16 -0.02 2.95
CA TYR A 52 -7.27 -1.33 2.31
C TYR A 52 -8.67 -1.93 2.47
N LEU A 53 -9.26 -1.86 3.66
CA LEU A 53 -10.60 -2.39 3.94
C LEU A 53 -11.68 -1.65 3.15
N GLU A 54 -11.58 -0.32 3.04
CA GLU A 54 -12.51 0.46 2.22
C GLU A 54 -12.43 0.06 0.73
N LEU A 55 -11.22 -0.12 0.18
CA LEU A 55 -11.05 -0.55 -1.20
C LEU A 55 -11.46 -2.01 -1.42
N GLN A 56 -11.32 -2.85 -0.40
CA GLN A 56 -11.72 -4.25 -0.44
C GLN A 56 -13.25 -4.38 -0.51
N TYR A 57 -14.00 -3.47 0.11
CA TYR A 57 -15.47 -3.50 0.10
C TYR A 57 -16.06 -3.47 -1.32
N ASN A 58 -15.46 -2.69 -2.21
CA ASN A 58 -15.85 -2.62 -3.63
C ASN A 58 -15.16 -3.69 -4.50
N SER A 59 -14.37 -4.57 -3.89
CA SER A 59 -13.59 -5.61 -4.54
C SER A 59 -14.08 -7.02 -4.15
N VAL A 60 -13.39 -8.05 -4.65
CA VAL A 60 -13.68 -9.45 -4.30
C VAL A 60 -12.83 -9.83 -3.10
N TYR A 61 -13.46 -10.02 -1.93
CA TYR A 61 -12.77 -10.48 -0.74
C TYR A 61 -11.94 -11.76 -1.01
N PRO A 62 -10.70 -11.87 -0.50
CA PRO A 62 -9.99 -10.92 0.37
C PRO A 62 -9.16 -9.87 -0.38
N PHE A 63 -9.35 -9.67 -1.68
CA PHE A 63 -8.46 -8.89 -2.53
C PHE A 63 -8.95 -7.47 -2.81
N VAL A 64 -8.03 -6.56 -3.10
CA VAL A 64 -8.32 -5.27 -3.74
C VAL A 64 -7.98 -5.37 -5.23
N ASN A 65 -8.97 -5.16 -6.09
CA ASN A 65 -8.78 -5.27 -7.53
C ASN A 65 -8.08 -4.02 -8.12
N LYS A 66 -7.67 -4.15 -9.38
CA LYS A 66 -6.97 -3.09 -10.13
C LYS A 66 -7.80 -1.82 -10.32
N ILE A 67 -9.12 -1.95 -10.51
CA ILE A 67 -10.05 -0.83 -10.74
C ILE A 67 -10.16 0.02 -9.48
N GLU A 68 -10.31 -0.62 -8.32
CA GLU A 68 -10.39 0.11 -7.05
C GLU A 68 -9.09 0.82 -6.69
N LEU A 69 -7.92 0.25 -7.03
CA LEU A 69 -6.64 0.94 -6.86
C LEU A 69 -6.47 2.14 -7.80
N SER A 70 -7.00 2.03 -9.01
CA SER A 70 -7.04 3.13 -9.98
C SER A 70 -7.91 4.29 -9.45
N ASN A 71 -9.12 3.97 -9.00
CA ASN A 71 -10.04 4.94 -8.37
C ASN A 71 -9.43 5.57 -7.10
N PHE A 72 -8.73 4.77 -6.29
CA PHE A 72 -7.99 5.24 -5.13
C PHE A 72 -6.90 6.24 -5.52
N ALA A 73 -6.10 5.94 -6.54
CA ALA A 73 -5.02 6.82 -6.97
C ALA A 73 -5.54 8.18 -7.45
N GLU A 74 -6.68 8.20 -8.15
CA GLU A 74 -7.36 9.44 -8.55
C GLU A 74 -7.91 10.20 -7.33
N LYS A 75 -8.68 9.52 -6.45
CA LYS A 75 -9.27 10.14 -5.25
C LYS A 75 -8.23 10.71 -4.29
N ALA A 76 -7.13 9.98 -4.10
CA ALA A 76 -6.00 10.42 -3.28
C ALA A 76 -5.13 11.50 -3.96
N LYS A 77 -5.46 11.90 -5.21
CA LYS A 77 -4.71 12.86 -6.03
C LYS A 77 -3.26 12.46 -6.27
N LEU A 78 -3.01 11.16 -6.39
CA LEU A 78 -1.67 10.62 -6.65
C LEU A 78 -1.26 10.80 -8.11
N ILE A 79 -2.22 10.92 -9.02
CA ILE A 79 -1.99 11.03 -10.46
C ILE A 79 -1.46 12.42 -10.83
N ASP A 80 -0.36 12.45 -11.58
CA ASP A 80 0.24 13.66 -12.15
C ASP A 80 1.06 13.35 -13.41
N ALA A 81 1.88 14.30 -13.86
CA ALA A 81 2.74 14.13 -15.02
C ALA A 81 3.76 12.97 -14.88
N ASN A 82 4.13 12.61 -13.65
CA ASN A 82 5.09 11.55 -13.36
C ASN A 82 4.41 10.20 -13.12
N LEU A 83 3.22 10.19 -12.53
CA LEU A 83 2.46 8.98 -12.22
C LEU A 83 1.09 9.03 -12.92
N ASN A 84 0.94 8.31 -14.03
CA ASN A 84 -0.34 8.16 -14.72
C ASN A 84 -1.02 6.82 -14.39
N MET A 85 -2.22 6.60 -14.93
CA MET A 85 -3.00 5.38 -14.69
C MET A 85 -2.31 4.12 -15.22
N ALA A 86 -1.64 4.19 -16.38
CA ALA A 86 -0.89 3.06 -16.93
C ALA A 86 0.28 2.67 -16.02
N ASN A 87 0.93 3.63 -15.37
CA ASN A 87 1.96 3.37 -14.37
C ASN A 87 1.37 2.67 -13.14
N CYS A 88 0.20 3.12 -12.66
CA CYS A 88 -0.51 2.46 -11.56
C CYS A 88 -0.81 0.98 -11.86
N ASP A 89 -1.22 0.69 -13.09
CA ASP A 89 -1.46 -0.66 -13.57
C ASP A 89 -0.20 -1.54 -13.56
N LEU A 90 0.91 -1.01 -14.06
CA LEU A 90 2.21 -1.70 -14.06
C LEU A 90 2.70 -1.98 -12.63
N LEU A 91 2.49 -1.03 -11.72
CA LEU A 91 2.85 -1.16 -10.31
C LEU A 91 1.98 -2.19 -9.58
N PHE A 92 0.68 -2.28 -9.92
CA PHE A 92 -0.21 -3.33 -9.43
C PHE A 92 0.32 -4.72 -9.82
N VAL A 93 0.61 -4.92 -11.11
CA VAL A 93 1.15 -6.21 -11.60
C VAL A 93 2.48 -6.53 -10.94
N SER A 94 3.33 -5.51 -10.70
CA SER A 94 4.62 -5.68 -10.04
C SER A 94 4.49 -6.07 -8.56
N ALA A 95 3.51 -5.49 -7.85
CA ALA A 95 3.25 -5.78 -6.45
C ALA A 95 2.53 -7.11 -6.23
N HIS A 96 1.79 -7.59 -7.22
CA HIS A 96 1.09 -8.86 -7.16
C HIS A 96 2.06 -10.05 -7.25
N ASP A 97 1.94 -11.05 -6.36
CA ASP A 97 2.73 -12.27 -6.38
C ASP A 97 1.90 -13.50 -6.77
N ASN A 98 1.97 -13.85 -8.05
CA ASN A 98 1.35 -15.06 -8.59
C ASN A 98 1.90 -16.36 -7.94
N LYS A 99 3.08 -16.35 -7.33
CA LYS A 99 3.77 -17.57 -6.86
C LYS A 99 3.27 -18.10 -5.50
N LYS A 100 2.58 -17.29 -4.69
CA LYS A 100 2.18 -17.66 -3.31
C LYS A 100 0.89 -18.49 -3.14
N GLY A 101 0.34 -19.16 -4.16
CA GLY A 101 -0.85 -20.00 -3.95
C GLY A 101 -1.55 -20.54 -5.20
N GLY A 102 -1.95 -21.82 -5.15
CA GLY A 102 -2.54 -22.61 -6.24
C GLY A 102 -4.03 -22.39 -6.53
N ILE A 103 -4.61 -21.26 -6.15
CA ILE A 103 -5.99 -20.91 -6.51
C ILE A 103 -5.94 -20.07 -7.78
N LYS A 104 -6.52 -20.60 -8.86
CA LYS A 104 -6.58 -20.04 -10.22
C LYS A 104 -7.32 -18.69 -10.36
N GLN A 105 -7.58 -17.98 -9.26
CA GLN A 105 -8.25 -16.68 -9.24
C GLN A 105 -7.57 -15.75 -8.22
N LYS A 106 -6.40 -15.24 -8.59
CA LYS A 106 -5.77 -14.10 -7.91
C LYS A 106 -5.95 -12.86 -8.80
N THR A 107 -7.04 -12.12 -8.62
CA THR A 107 -7.38 -10.96 -9.47
C THR A 107 -7.12 -9.63 -8.77
N GLY A 108 -6.48 -9.63 -7.60
CA GLY A 108 -6.26 -8.44 -6.78
C GLY A 108 -5.14 -8.62 -5.76
N LEU A 109 -4.77 -7.51 -5.12
CA LEU A 109 -3.75 -7.46 -4.07
C LEU A 109 -4.32 -7.89 -2.73
N ILE A 110 -3.58 -8.72 -2.00
CA ILE A 110 -3.80 -8.89 -0.55
C ILE A 110 -3.12 -7.75 0.23
N ARG A 111 -3.41 -7.60 1.53
CA ARG A 111 -2.96 -6.46 2.35
C ARG A 111 -1.44 -6.22 2.35
N CYS A 112 -0.63 -7.27 2.42
CA CYS A 112 0.83 -7.12 2.32
C CYS A 112 1.30 -6.69 0.92
N GLU A 113 0.64 -7.16 -0.14
CA GLU A 113 0.93 -6.72 -1.51
C GLU A 113 0.49 -5.26 -1.71
N PHE A 114 -0.58 -4.82 -1.04
CA PHE A 114 -1.00 -3.42 -1.03
C PHE A 114 0.03 -2.51 -0.34
N LEU A 115 0.61 -2.93 0.80
CA LEU A 115 1.73 -2.21 1.41
C LEU A 115 2.91 -2.06 0.44
N GLU A 116 3.27 -3.15 -0.24
CA GLU A 116 4.34 -3.15 -1.23
C GLU A 116 3.99 -2.22 -2.42
N TYR A 117 2.75 -2.23 -2.89
CA TYR A 117 2.25 -1.35 -3.94
C TYR A 117 2.44 0.12 -3.59
N LEU A 118 2.06 0.54 -2.37
CA LEU A 118 2.22 1.93 -1.93
C LEU A 118 3.68 2.38 -1.96
N VAL A 119 4.61 1.55 -1.47
CA VAL A 119 6.05 1.87 -1.48
C VAL A 119 6.57 1.96 -2.92
N ARG A 120 6.18 1.02 -3.79
CA ARG A 120 6.57 1.05 -5.21
C ARG A 120 6.02 2.28 -5.93
N LEU A 121 4.77 2.66 -5.65
CA LEU A 121 4.14 3.85 -6.21
C LEU A 121 4.88 5.12 -5.78
N ALA A 122 5.18 5.25 -4.50
CA ALA A 122 5.94 6.38 -3.99
C ALA A 122 7.34 6.48 -4.61
N ALA A 123 8.03 5.35 -4.72
CA ALA A 123 9.35 5.28 -5.36
C ALA A 123 9.29 5.63 -6.85
N PHE A 124 8.28 5.13 -7.57
CA PHE A 124 8.07 5.47 -8.98
C PHE A 124 7.86 6.98 -9.16
N LYS A 125 7.04 7.58 -8.30
CA LYS A 125 6.70 9.01 -8.36
C LYS A 125 7.89 9.92 -8.05
N TYR A 126 8.72 9.56 -7.06
CA TYR A 126 9.75 10.48 -6.53
C TYR A 126 11.19 10.00 -6.61
N VAL A 127 11.45 8.71 -6.43
CA VAL A 127 12.81 8.16 -6.41
C VAL A 127 13.31 7.96 -7.85
N GLN A 128 12.49 7.36 -8.72
CA GLN A 128 12.87 7.13 -10.11
C GLN A 128 12.97 8.43 -10.92
N THR A 129 12.24 9.48 -10.52
CA THR A 129 12.33 10.82 -11.09
C THR A 129 13.45 11.66 -10.48
N ASN A 130 14.24 11.11 -9.53
CA ASN A 130 15.28 11.80 -8.77
C ASN A 130 14.80 13.04 -7.99
N THR A 131 13.50 13.13 -7.70
CA THR A 131 12.93 14.22 -6.89
C THR A 131 13.27 14.04 -5.41
N LEU A 132 13.23 12.79 -4.94
CA LEU A 132 13.62 12.39 -3.58
C LEU A 132 14.65 11.26 -3.65
N LYS A 133 15.50 11.15 -2.63
CA LYS A 133 16.64 10.21 -2.66
C LYS A 133 16.32 8.86 -2.02
N THR A 134 15.31 8.81 -1.15
CA THR A 134 15.03 7.64 -0.31
C THR A 134 13.60 7.16 -0.46
N TYR A 135 13.40 5.86 -0.27
CA TYR A 135 12.06 5.27 -0.23
C TYR A 135 11.26 5.82 0.94
N HIS A 136 11.91 6.00 2.10
CA HIS A 136 11.28 6.57 3.28
C HIS A 136 10.68 7.96 3.03
N GLU A 137 11.46 8.90 2.48
CA GLU A 137 10.95 10.24 2.15
C GLU A 137 9.80 10.18 1.15
N SER A 138 9.90 9.29 0.17
CA SER A 138 8.87 9.14 -0.87
C SER A 138 7.54 8.66 -0.31
N ILE A 139 7.55 7.60 0.51
CA ILE A 139 6.32 7.05 1.08
C ILE A 139 5.73 7.99 2.12
N LYS A 140 6.59 8.69 2.88
CA LYS A 140 6.16 9.72 3.81
C LYS A 140 5.41 10.82 3.10
N LYS A 141 5.98 11.36 2.02
CA LYS A 141 5.34 12.40 1.21
C LYS A 141 4.00 11.93 0.63
N VAL A 142 3.94 10.72 0.06
CA VAL A 142 2.69 10.13 -0.46
C VAL A 142 1.61 10.04 0.63
N ILE A 143 1.93 9.49 1.80
CA ILE A 143 0.94 9.28 2.84
C ILE A 143 0.49 10.60 3.48
N GLU A 144 1.43 11.48 3.81
CA GLU A 144 1.15 12.70 4.57
C GLU A 144 0.53 13.82 3.72
N GLU A 145 0.97 13.99 2.47
CA GLU A 145 0.53 15.11 1.62
C GLU A 145 -0.61 14.73 0.66
N TYR A 146 -0.75 13.45 0.32
CA TYR A 146 -1.72 12.99 -0.67
C TYR A 146 -2.81 12.10 -0.05
N MET A 147 -2.43 10.97 0.55
CA MET A 147 -3.43 10.02 1.05
C MET A 147 -4.22 10.60 2.22
N LYS A 148 -3.60 10.94 3.35
CA LYS A 148 -4.32 11.42 4.54
C LYS A 148 -5.22 12.65 4.28
N PRO A 149 -4.80 13.64 3.47
CA PRO A 149 -5.64 14.81 3.19
C PRO A 149 -6.81 14.52 2.24
N ASN A 150 -6.65 13.61 1.28
CA ASN A 150 -7.62 13.42 0.18
C ASN A 150 -8.42 12.10 0.27
N PHE A 151 -7.95 11.13 1.03
CA PHE A 151 -8.58 9.82 1.20
C PHE A 151 -8.71 9.50 2.69
N ARG A 152 -9.92 9.72 3.22
CA ARG A 152 -10.26 9.42 4.61
C ARG A 152 -11.16 8.18 4.61
N PRO A 153 -10.64 7.03 5.08
CA PRO A 153 -11.45 5.85 5.24
C PRO A 153 -12.65 6.16 6.11
N MET A 154 -13.83 5.67 5.75
CA MET A 154 -14.99 5.85 6.60
C MET A 154 -14.77 5.12 7.94
N PRO A 155 -15.01 5.76 9.10
CA PRO A 155 -15.09 5.04 10.37
C PRO A 155 -16.22 4.03 10.21
N TRP A 156 -15.86 2.74 10.24
CA TRP A 156 -16.63 1.65 9.67
C TRP A 156 -18.11 1.61 10.11
N GLN A 157 -18.98 1.27 9.15
CA GLN A 157 -20.32 0.71 9.35
C GLN A 157 -20.24 -0.74 9.83
#